data_AF-A0A7W8KA48-F1
#
_entry.id   AF-A0A7W8KA48-F1
#
_cell.length_a   1.000
_cell.length_b   1.000
_cell.length_c   1.000
_cell.angle_alpha   90.00
_cell.angle_beta   90.00
_cell.angle_gamma   90.00
#
_symmetry.space_group_name_H-M   'P 1'
#
loop_
_entity.id
_entity.type
_entity.pdbx_description
1 polymer ?
#
loop_
_entity_poly.entity_id
_entity_poly.type
_entity_poly.pdbx_seq_one_letter_code
_entity_poly.pdbx_strand_id
1 'polypeptide(L)'
;MKSLLLLIFCVATMTACSQKINPIGTYKLHTSSGVIALNVKSDGVYRLEVLESASNKELIEGRWELNESPAPTLSLHGVKWRGTQPEPGHSIWAATIEGDSRICLDAEGINCFQKD
;
A
#
# COMPACT_ATOMS: atom_id res chain seq x y z
N MET A 1 56.00 -29.11 -3.78
CA MET A 1 54.73 -29.19 -3.02
C MET A 1 54.57 -27.94 -2.18
N LYS A 2 53.61 -27.07 -2.52
CA LYS A 2 52.63 -26.46 -1.61
C LYS A 2 51.97 -25.28 -2.33
N SER A 3 50.73 -25.54 -2.77
CA SER A 3 49.86 -24.61 -3.47
C SER A 3 49.62 -23.34 -2.68
N LEU A 4 49.84 -22.23 -3.35
CA LEU A 4 49.29 -20.93 -3.05
C LEU A 4 47.84 -20.94 -3.55
N LEU A 5 46.85 -20.74 -2.67
CA LEU A 5 45.48 -20.38 -3.05
C LEU A 5 44.75 -19.83 -1.81
N LEU A 6 45.01 -18.55 -1.53
CA LEU A 6 44.21 -17.73 -0.62
C LEU A 6 42.94 -17.33 -1.37
N LEU A 7 41.84 -18.05 -1.14
CA LEU A 7 40.50 -17.68 -1.58
C LEU A 7 39.98 -16.55 -0.66
N ILE A 8 40.05 -15.32 -1.16
CA ILE A 8 39.44 -14.15 -0.54
C ILE A 8 37.94 -14.22 -0.81
N PHE A 9 37.17 -14.54 0.23
CA PHE A 9 35.71 -14.50 0.23
C PHE A 9 35.25 -13.03 0.19
N CYS A 10 34.91 -12.53 -1.00
CA CYS A 10 34.22 -11.25 -1.15
C CYS A 10 32.77 -11.41 -0.69
N VAL A 11 32.52 -11.21 0.60
CA VAL A 11 31.16 -11.06 1.13
C VAL A 11 30.68 -9.68 0.71
N ALA A 12 29.99 -9.62 -0.43
CA ALA A 12 29.25 -8.43 -0.85
C ALA A 12 28.06 -8.25 0.11
N THR A 13 28.28 -7.52 1.20
CA THR A 13 27.18 -7.01 2.03
C THR A 13 26.44 -5.97 1.21
N MET A 14 25.43 -6.40 0.46
CA MET A 14 24.43 -5.48 -0.07
C MET A 14 23.65 -4.92 1.12
N THR A 15 24.10 -3.78 1.64
CA THR A 15 23.28 -2.92 2.47
C THR A 15 22.13 -2.46 1.58
N ALA A 16 21.00 -3.18 1.65
CA ALA A 16 19.76 -2.70 1.07
C ALA A 16 19.48 -1.35 1.71
N CYS A 17 19.62 -0.26 0.94
CA CYS A 17 19.03 1.02 1.31
C CYS A 17 17.53 0.77 1.40
N SER A 18 17.02 0.55 2.62
CA SER A 18 15.59 0.54 2.86
C SER A 18 15.11 1.97 2.67
N GLN A 19 14.54 2.25 1.50
CA GLN A 19 13.90 3.53 1.22
C GLN A 19 12.77 3.72 2.22
N LYS A 20 12.80 4.81 2.98
CA LYS A 20 11.74 5.15 3.94
C LYS A 20 10.45 5.42 3.16
N ILE A 21 9.46 4.54 3.31
CA ILE A 21 8.18 4.66 2.62
C ILE A 21 7.31 5.71 3.31
N ASN A 22 6.65 6.56 2.50
CA ASN A 22 5.67 7.53 3.00
C ASN A 22 4.31 7.35 2.29
N PRO A 23 3.33 6.69 2.93
CA PRO A 23 2.03 6.44 2.32
C PRO A 23 1.10 7.66 2.34
N ILE A 24 1.52 8.80 2.89
CA ILE A 24 0.68 10.01 2.97
C ILE A 24 0.46 10.58 1.55
N GLY A 25 -0.80 10.84 1.23
CA GLY A 25 -1.21 11.38 -0.07
C GLY A 25 -2.63 11.02 -0.46
N THR A 26 -3.00 11.45 -1.67
CA THR A 26 -4.24 11.02 -2.33
C THR A 26 -3.88 10.04 -3.42
N TYR A 27 -4.63 8.94 -3.49
CA TYR A 27 -4.43 7.90 -4.47
C TYR A 27 -5.78 7.54 -5.11
N LYS A 28 -5.77 7.15 -6.38
CA LYS A 28 -6.97 6.78 -7.14
C LYS A 28 -6.87 5.36 -7.67
N LEU A 29 -7.94 4.60 -7.46
CA LEU A 29 -8.19 3.33 -8.13
C LEU A 29 -9.31 3.54 -9.15
N HIS A 30 -9.02 3.29 -10.42
CA HIS A 30 -10.02 3.29 -11.47
C HIS A 30 -10.65 1.89 -11.56
N THR A 31 -11.96 1.81 -11.40
CA THR A 31 -12.73 0.57 -11.52
C THR A 31 -13.68 0.66 -12.70
N SER A 32 -14.38 -0.44 -13.01
CA SER A 32 -15.48 -0.42 -13.97
C SER A 32 -16.70 0.38 -13.49
N SER A 33 -16.86 0.57 -12.17
CA SER A 33 -17.97 1.30 -11.56
C SER A 33 -17.69 2.79 -11.35
N GLY A 34 -16.43 3.21 -11.38
CA GLY A 34 -16.07 4.61 -11.18
C GLY A 34 -14.63 4.80 -10.71
N VAL A 35 -14.41 5.80 -9.86
CA VAL A 35 -13.11 6.07 -9.26
C VAL A 35 -13.23 6.01 -7.75
N ILE A 36 -12.27 5.34 -7.11
CA ILE A 36 -12.17 5.30 -5.66
C ILE A 36 -10.95 6.12 -5.26
N ALA A 37 -11.16 7.17 -4.49
CA ALA A 37 -10.09 8.00 -3.95
C ALA A 37 -9.76 7.56 -2.52
N LEU A 38 -8.51 7.15 -2.29
CA LEU A 38 -7.93 6.89 -0.98
C LEU A 38 -7.09 8.09 -0.56
N ASN A 39 -7.50 8.79 0.48
CA ASN A 39 -6.74 9.88 1.09
C ASN A 39 -6.13 9.39 2.41
N VAL A 40 -4.81 9.24 2.45
CA VAL A 40 -4.03 8.84 3.64
C VAL A 40 -3.43 10.09 4.26
N LYS A 41 -3.78 10.38 5.51
CA LYS A 41 -3.38 11.61 6.22
C LYS A 41 -2.30 11.35 7.25
N SER A 42 -1.50 12.37 7.55
CA SER A 42 -0.41 12.30 8.54
C SER A 42 -0.87 12.11 9.98
N ASP A 43 -2.15 12.33 10.28
CA ASP A 43 -2.76 12.16 11.61
C ASP A 43 -3.20 10.70 11.91
N GLY A 44 -2.91 9.77 10.99
CA GLY A 44 -3.29 8.36 11.13
C GLY A 44 -4.74 8.08 10.74
N VAL A 45 -5.42 9.02 10.08
CA VAL A 45 -6.76 8.84 9.50
C VAL A 45 -6.64 8.59 7.99
N TYR A 46 -7.52 7.75 7.45
CA TYR A 46 -7.71 7.66 6.00
C TYR A 46 -9.19 7.89 5.62
N ARG A 47 -9.41 8.30 4.38
CA ARG A 47 -10.74 8.41 3.77
C ARG A 47 -10.78 7.66 2.45
N LEU A 48 -11.81 6.85 2.26
CA LEU A 48 -12.17 6.26 0.98
C LEU A 48 -13.43 6.95 0.48
N GLU A 49 -13.34 7.59 -0.67
CA GLU A 49 -14.46 8.21 -1.38
C GLU A 49 -14.67 7.44 -2.68
N VAL A 50 -15.82 6.78 -2.82
CA VAL A 50 -16.20 6.20 -4.11
C VAL A 50 -17.01 7.25 -4.90
N LEU A 51 -16.40 7.69 -5.99
CA LEU A 51 -16.88 8.74 -6.88
C LEU A 51 -17.61 8.08 -8.04
N GLU A 52 -18.88 7.74 -7.80
CA GLU A 52 -19.81 7.32 -8.86
C GLU A 52 -20.45 8.55 -9.53
N SER A 53 -20.94 8.36 -10.76
CA SER A 53 -21.60 9.42 -11.51
C SER A 53 -22.90 9.90 -10.84
N ALA A 54 -22.80 11.09 -10.25
CA ALA A 54 -23.85 12.11 -10.07
C ALA A 54 -24.70 12.16 -8.78
N SER A 55 -24.67 11.22 -7.82
CA SER A 55 -25.47 11.44 -6.60
C SER A 55 -25.12 10.63 -5.34
N ASN A 56 -24.44 9.49 -5.44
CA ASN A 56 -24.04 8.71 -4.28
C ASN A 56 -22.53 8.78 -4.08
N LYS A 57 -22.12 9.64 -3.13
CA LYS A 57 -20.77 9.59 -2.57
C LYS A 57 -20.84 8.75 -1.31
N GLU A 58 -20.29 7.54 -1.37
CA GLU A 58 -20.03 6.78 -0.15
C GLU A 58 -18.65 7.19 0.39
N LEU A 59 -18.64 7.61 1.65
CA LEU A 59 -17.44 7.98 2.39
C LEU A 59 -17.23 6.98 3.52
N ILE A 60 -16.08 6.33 3.52
CA ILE A 60 -15.62 5.48 4.61
C ILE A 60 -14.40 6.15 5.23
N GLU A 61 -14.44 6.38 6.54
CA GLU A 61 -13.33 6.92 7.31
C GLU A 61 -12.85 5.89 8.33
N GLY A 62 -11.54 5.79 8.50
CA GLY A 62 -10.93 4.83 9.41
C GLY A 62 -9.53 5.23 9.83
N ARG A 63 -8.83 4.30 10.48
CA ARG A 63 -7.45 4.47 10.92
C ARG A 63 -6.51 3.66 10.05
N TRP A 64 -5.30 4.16 9.85
CA TRP A 64 -4.26 3.42 9.13
C TRP A 64 -3.00 3.24 9.97
N GLU A 65 -2.28 2.15 9.70
CA GLU A 65 -1.00 1.81 10.32
C GLU A 65 -0.01 1.34 9.23
N LEU A 66 1.26 1.71 9.37
CA LEU A 66 2.33 1.27 8.48
C LEU A 66 3.20 0.24 9.19
N ASN A 67 3.31 -0.95 8.62
CA ASN A 67 4.24 -1.98 9.08
C ASN A 67 5.39 -2.06 8.09
N GLU A 68 6.61 -1.67 8.50
CA GLU A 68 7.76 -1.54 7.60
C GLU A 68 8.55 -2.86 7.40
N SER A 69 8.30 -3.89 8.20
CA SER A 69 9.10 -5.13 8.21
C SER A 69 8.21 -6.38 8.27
N PRO A 70 8.52 -7.46 7.53
CA PRO A 70 9.67 -7.64 6.63
C PRO A 70 9.51 -6.98 5.24
N ALA A 71 8.29 -6.60 4.87
CA ALA A 71 7.97 -5.81 3.69
C ALA A 71 6.95 -4.72 4.08
N PRO A 72 7.06 -3.50 3.53
CA PRO A 72 6.14 -2.43 3.86
C PRO A 72 4.69 -2.74 3.49
N THR A 73 3.80 -2.65 4.47
CA THR A 73 2.36 -2.83 4.29
C THR A 73 1.57 -1.73 4.99
N LEU A 74 0.47 -1.30 4.37
CA LEU A 74 -0.47 -0.33 4.93
C LEU A 74 -1.70 -1.08 5.41
N SER A 75 -2.00 -1.04 6.71
CA SER A 75 -3.22 -1.62 7.26
C SER A 75 -4.29 -0.53 7.37
N LEU A 76 -5.48 -0.78 6.81
CA LEU A 76 -6.65 0.08 6.91
C LEU A 76 -7.70 -0.58 7.80
N HIS A 77 -8.10 0.10 8.87
CA HIS A 77 -9.07 -0.39 9.84
C HIS A 77 -10.45 0.20 9.56
N GLY A 78 -11.49 -0.61 9.69
CA GLY A 78 -12.87 -0.13 9.52
C GLY A 78 -13.45 -0.37 8.12
N VAL A 79 -12.72 -1.09 7.26
CA VAL A 79 -13.11 -1.39 5.88
C VAL A 79 -13.03 -2.88 5.59
N LYS A 80 -13.98 -3.36 4.79
CA LYS A 80 -13.93 -4.66 4.12
C LYS A 80 -14.10 -4.43 2.61
N TRP A 81 -13.51 -5.30 1.80
CA TRP A 81 -13.57 -5.20 0.34
C TRP A 81 -14.38 -6.36 -0.25
N ARG A 82 -15.23 -6.07 -1.23
CA ARG A 82 -15.90 -7.04 -2.09
C ARG A 82 -15.38 -6.85 -3.51
N GLY A 83 -14.33 -7.57 -3.86
CA GLY A 83 -13.55 -7.25 -5.06
C GLY A 83 -12.89 -5.89 -4.89
N THR A 84 -13.15 -4.95 -5.80
CA THR A 84 -12.66 -3.57 -5.72
C THR A 84 -13.63 -2.60 -5.06
N GLN A 85 -14.77 -3.06 -4.54
CA GLN A 85 -15.73 -2.19 -3.85
C GLN A 85 -15.48 -2.20 -2.33
N PRO A 86 -15.24 -1.04 -1.71
CA PRO A 86 -15.12 -0.94 -0.26
C PRO A 86 -16.52 -0.88 0.38
N GLU A 87 -16.64 -1.45 1.57
CA GLU A 87 -17.81 -1.36 2.43
C GLU A 87 -17.33 -1.08 3.87
N PRO A 88 -18.05 -0.31 4.71
CA PRO A 88 -17.71 -0.17 6.12
C PRO A 88 -17.81 -1.52 6.86
N GLY A 89 -16.90 -1.79 7.79
CA GLY A 89 -16.91 -3.05 8.55
C GLY A 89 -15.85 -3.13 9.65
N HIS A 90 -15.99 -4.08 10.58
CA HIS A 90 -15.05 -4.25 11.70
C HIS A 90 -13.83 -5.10 11.31
N SER A 91 -13.28 -4.83 10.13
CA SER A 91 -12.18 -5.59 9.55
C SER A 91 -10.93 -4.72 9.42
N ILE A 92 -9.78 -5.40 9.32
CA ILE A 92 -8.51 -4.79 8.97
C ILE A 92 -8.14 -5.33 7.60
N TRP A 93 -7.83 -4.43 6.68
CA TRP A 93 -7.38 -4.78 5.35
C TRP A 93 -5.93 -4.33 5.15
N ALA A 94 -5.07 -5.25 4.73
CA ALA A 94 -3.65 -5.00 4.51
C ALA A 94 -3.35 -4.79 3.02
N ALA A 95 -2.75 -3.64 2.70
CA ALA A 95 -2.24 -3.28 1.40
C ALA A 95 -0.73 -3.53 1.30
N THR A 96 -0.26 -3.90 0.12
CA THR A 96 1.16 -3.73 -0.21
C THR A 96 1.42 -2.30 -0.69
N ILE A 97 2.61 -1.79 -0.36
CA ILE A 97 3.08 -0.50 -0.86
C ILE A 97 4.21 -0.76 -1.84
N GLU A 98 4.05 -0.26 -3.07
CA GLU A 98 5.04 -0.38 -4.14
C GLU A 98 5.70 0.99 -4.36
N GLY A 99 6.88 1.18 -3.76
CA GLY A 99 7.57 2.47 -3.78
C GLY A 99 6.78 3.56 -3.06
N ASP A 100 6.84 4.80 -3.57
CA ASP A 100 6.15 5.95 -2.95
C ASP A 100 4.86 6.36 -3.67
N SER A 101 4.48 5.64 -4.73
CA SER A 101 3.42 6.05 -5.66
C SER A 101 2.25 5.07 -5.78
N ARG A 102 2.34 3.87 -5.19
CA ARG A 102 1.32 2.82 -5.38
C ARG A 102 0.96 2.11 -4.09
N ILE A 103 -0.34 1.89 -3.90
CA ILE A 103 -0.92 1.10 -2.81
C ILE A 103 -1.83 0.06 -3.44
N CYS A 104 -1.58 -1.23 -3.23
CA CYS A 104 -2.29 -2.30 -3.93
C CYS A 104 -3.25 -3.07 -3.03
N LEU A 105 -4.46 -3.32 -3.54
CA LEU A 105 -5.52 -4.08 -2.86
C LEU A 105 -5.15 -5.56 -2.67
N ASP A 106 -4.33 -6.06 -3.58
CA ASP A 106 -3.80 -7.41 -3.61
C ASP A 106 -2.27 -7.36 -3.71
N ALA A 107 -1.62 -8.43 -3.28
CA ALA A 107 -0.18 -8.58 -3.40
C ALA A 107 0.29 -8.84 -4.84
N GLU A 108 -0.65 -9.01 -5.79
CA GLU A 108 -0.38 -9.29 -7.20
C GLU A 108 -0.24 -8.02 -8.04
N GLY A 109 -0.53 -6.86 -7.46
CA GLY A 109 -0.37 -5.57 -8.12
C GLY A 109 -1.44 -5.28 -9.18
N ILE A 110 -2.59 -5.99 -9.12
CA ILE A 110 -3.66 -5.90 -10.11
C ILE A 110 -4.57 -4.71 -9.77
N ASN A 111 -5.01 -4.62 -8.52
CA ASN A 111 -5.94 -3.58 -8.08
C ASN A 111 -5.19 -2.51 -7.27
N CYS A 112 -4.45 -1.65 -7.95
CA CYS A 112 -3.61 -0.65 -7.29
C CYS A 112 -4.14 0.78 -7.42
N PHE A 113 -4.19 1.44 -6.29
CA PHE A 113 -4.30 2.88 -6.24
C PHE A 113 -2.99 3.51 -6.73
N GLN A 114 -3.12 4.48 -7.62
CA GLN A 114 -2.03 5.32 -8.10
C GLN A 114 -2.08 6.66 -7.39
N LYS A 115 -0.94 7.17 -6.93
CA LYS A 115 -0.85 8.50 -6.33
C LYS A 115 -1.22 9.56 -7.38
N ASP A 116 -2.07 10.50 -6.98
CA ASP A 116 -2.39 11.69 -7.78
C ASP A 116 -1.17 12.62 -7.96
#